data_AF-A0A955WQC1-F1
#
_entry.id   AF-A0A955WQC1-F1
#
_cell.length_a   1.000
_cell.length_b   1.000
_cell.length_c   1.000
_cell.angle_alpha   90.00
_cell.angle_beta   90.00
_cell.angle_gamma   90.00
#
_symmetry.space_group_name_H-M   'P 1'
#
loop_
_entity.id
_entity.type
_entity.pdbx_description
1 polymer ?
#
loop_
_entity_poly.entity_id
_entity_poly.type
_entity_poly.pdbx_seq_one_letter_code
_entity_poly.pdbx_strand_id
1 'polypeptide(L)'
;GATICRETGTPKVELCDGQDNDCDGEADEDFAAVLGTACNAGGDSCLNDEVICDPEDSTQTTCGQLIAPLSEACNGADDDCDGQVDEDFKGDGGHLGEACDGDDSDLCVEGVYICNQGQNGTVCNDLTDGTVEACNGLDDDCDGATDEDWTIANTEYAGPYLGDACDGTNDADLCADGVI
;
A
#
# COMPACT_ATOMS: atom_id res chain seq x y z
N GLY A 1 -7.98 -17.81 41.96
CA GLY A 1 -8.64 -17.97 43.27
C GLY A 1 -10.07 -17.55 43.06
N ALA A 2 -11.02 -18.46 43.19
CA ALA A 2 -12.44 -18.15 43.04
C ALA A 2 -12.90 -17.38 44.28
N THR A 3 -13.35 -16.14 44.09
CA THR A 3 -13.91 -15.31 45.14
C THR A 3 -15.17 -16.01 45.70
N ILE A 4 -15.17 -16.23 47.01
CA ILE A 4 -16.28 -16.91 47.69
C ILE A 4 -17.35 -15.84 47.97
N CYS A 5 -18.36 -15.78 47.12
CA CYS A 5 -19.56 -14.97 47.33
C CYS A 5 -20.31 -15.49 48.58
N ARG A 6 -20.55 -14.61 49.57
CA ARG A 6 -21.37 -14.93 50.76
C ARG A 6 -22.74 -14.28 50.57
N GLU A 7 -23.72 -15.14 50.34
CA GLU A 7 -25.13 -14.88 50.08
C GLU A 7 -25.84 -14.22 51.30
N THR A 8 -25.55 -12.94 51.60
CA THR A 8 -26.22 -12.20 52.69
C THR A 8 -26.72 -10.81 52.29
N GLY A 9 -27.14 -10.61 51.04
CA GLY A 9 -27.70 -9.33 50.56
C GLY A 9 -28.68 -9.50 49.39
N THR A 10 -29.38 -8.43 49.04
CA THR A 10 -30.11 -8.31 47.77
C THR A 10 -29.16 -8.53 46.60
N PRO A 11 -29.58 -9.23 45.52
CA PRO A 11 -28.76 -9.39 44.32
C PRO A 11 -28.31 -8.01 43.85
N LYS A 12 -27.02 -7.87 43.58
CA LYS A 12 -26.49 -6.64 42.98
C LYS A 12 -26.73 -6.71 41.47
N VAL A 13 -26.46 -5.61 40.77
CA VAL A 13 -26.45 -5.63 39.30
C VAL A 13 -25.12 -6.25 38.88
N GLU A 14 -25.16 -7.11 37.87
CA GLU A 14 -23.97 -7.72 37.29
C GLU A 14 -23.13 -6.66 36.55
N LEU A 15 -21.81 -6.79 36.65
CA LEU A 15 -20.84 -5.96 35.94
C LEU A 15 -20.06 -6.87 35.00
N CYS A 16 -19.68 -6.37 33.83
CA CYS A 16 -18.80 -7.06 32.90
C CYS A 16 -17.35 -6.95 33.41
N ASP A 17 -17.00 -7.73 34.42
CA ASP A 17 -15.66 -7.70 35.05
C ASP A 17 -15.07 -9.10 35.31
N GLY A 18 -15.73 -10.16 34.81
CA GLY A 18 -15.32 -11.54 34.99
C GLY A 18 -15.58 -12.08 36.39
N GLN A 19 -16.38 -11.39 37.20
CA GLN A 19 -16.74 -11.81 38.55
C GLN A 19 -18.26 -11.85 38.71
N ASP A 20 -18.74 -12.90 39.37
CA ASP A 20 -20.10 -13.05 39.84
C ASP A 20 -20.44 -11.95 40.89
N ASN A 21 -21.05 -10.85 40.42
CA ASN A 21 -21.31 -9.65 41.22
C ASN A 21 -22.63 -9.76 41.98
N ASP A 22 -23.59 -10.50 41.44
CA ASP A 22 -24.91 -10.74 42.03
C ASP A 22 -24.99 -12.03 42.87
N CYS A 23 -23.95 -12.87 42.83
CA CYS A 23 -23.79 -14.14 43.52
C CYS A 23 -24.78 -15.24 43.08
N ASP A 24 -25.26 -15.24 41.83
CA ASP A 24 -26.19 -16.25 41.30
C ASP A 24 -25.50 -17.54 40.79
N GLY A 25 -24.17 -17.51 40.67
CA GLY A 25 -23.33 -18.65 40.33
C GLY A 25 -22.79 -18.64 38.90
N GLU A 26 -23.18 -17.70 38.06
CA GLU A 26 -22.54 -17.39 36.78
C GLU A 26 -21.80 -16.04 36.89
N ALA A 27 -20.97 -15.70 35.90
CA ALA A 27 -20.31 -14.40 35.87
C ALA A 27 -20.60 -13.72 34.53
N ASP A 28 -20.82 -12.41 34.57
CA ASP A 28 -21.16 -11.57 33.42
C ASP A 28 -22.40 -12.08 32.63
N GLU A 29 -23.32 -12.79 33.27
CA GLU A 29 -24.45 -13.48 32.62
C GLU A 29 -25.44 -12.54 31.93
N ASP A 30 -25.59 -11.31 32.44
CA ASP A 30 -26.36 -10.24 31.79
C ASP A 30 -25.74 -9.77 30.46
N PHE A 31 -24.46 -10.06 30.21
CA PHE A 31 -23.71 -9.69 29.00
C PHE A 31 -23.49 -10.87 28.05
N ALA A 32 -23.88 -12.09 28.45
CA ALA A 32 -23.64 -13.33 27.69
C ALA A 32 -24.28 -13.35 26.29
N ALA A 33 -25.29 -12.51 26.03
CA ALA A 33 -25.92 -12.41 24.71
C ALA A 33 -25.04 -11.69 23.67
N VAL A 34 -24.08 -10.88 24.12
CA VAL A 34 -23.23 -10.06 23.25
C VAL A 34 -21.76 -10.46 23.33
N LEU A 35 -21.27 -10.92 24.48
CA LEU A 35 -19.87 -11.35 24.62
C LEU A 35 -19.50 -12.45 23.62
N GLY A 36 -18.34 -12.30 22.97
CA GLY A 36 -17.87 -13.24 21.95
C GLY A 36 -18.58 -13.13 20.60
N THR A 37 -19.54 -12.22 20.45
CA THR A 37 -20.13 -11.96 19.13
C THR A 37 -19.18 -11.13 18.28
N ALA A 38 -19.11 -11.45 16.99
CA ALA A 38 -18.28 -10.68 16.05
C ALA A 38 -18.77 -9.23 16.01
N CYS A 39 -17.86 -8.29 16.22
CA CYS A 39 -18.07 -6.87 16.01
C CYS A 39 -17.11 -6.38 14.92
N ASN A 40 -17.44 -5.26 14.27
CA ASN A 40 -16.64 -4.71 13.18
C ASN A 40 -16.29 -5.70 12.06
N ALA A 41 -17.26 -6.37 11.42
CA ALA A 41 -16.98 -7.17 10.21
C ALA A 41 -16.82 -6.28 8.96
N GLY A 42 -15.72 -5.53 8.89
CA GLY A 42 -15.21 -4.94 7.65
C GLY A 42 -14.65 -6.03 6.74
N GLY A 43 -14.65 -5.82 5.42
CA GLY A 43 -14.41 -6.88 4.44
C GLY A 43 -12.97 -7.43 4.34
N ASP A 44 -12.02 -6.88 5.10
CA ASP A 44 -10.60 -7.22 5.01
C ASP A 44 -10.15 -8.17 6.14
N SER A 45 -8.97 -8.77 5.97
CA SER A 45 -8.29 -9.78 6.80
C SER A 45 -8.26 -9.50 8.30
N CYS A 46 -8.50 -8.25 8.69
CA CYS A 46 -8.33 -7.73 10.02
C CYS A 46 -9.38 -8.10 11.07
N LEU A 47 -10.47 -8.79 10.73
CA LEU A 47 -11.64 -8.76 11.60
C LEU A 47 -12.11 -10.15 12.02
N ASN A 48 -11.53 -10.61 13.14
CA ASN A 48 -12.17 -11.53 14.10
C ASN A 48 -12.34 -10.82 15.46
N ASP A 49 -12.69 -9.53 15.44
CA ASP A 49 -12.95 -8.80 16.68
C ASP A 49 -14.21 -9.37 17.34
N GLU A 50 -14.14 -9.53 18.64
CA GLU A 50 -15.26 -9.97 19.45
C GLU A 50 -15.64 -8.90 20.44
N VAL A 51 -16.93 -8.81 20.74
CA VAL A 51 -17.39 -7.98 21.85
C VAL A 51 -16.82 -8.57 23.15
N ILE A 52 -16.08 -7.73 23.88
CA ILE A 52 -15.50 -8.01 25.19
C ILE A 52 -16.04 -7.03 26.24
N CYS A 53 -15.76 -7.27 27.51
CA CYS A 53 -16.00 -6.27 28.55
C CYS A 53 -15.12 -5.04 28.35
N ASP A 54 -15.67 -3.85 28.56
CA ASP A 54 -14.90 -2.61 28.47
C ASP A 54 -13.91 -2.52 29.65
N PRO A 55 -12.58 -2.49 29.39
CA PRO A 55 -11.57 -2.45 30.44
C PRO A 55 -11.57 -1.13 31.23
N GLU A 56 -12.20 -0.06 30.71
CA GLU A 56 -12.32 1.24 31.37
C GLU A 56 -13.68 1.43 32.08
N ASP A 57 -14.71 0.67 31.69
CA ASP A 57 -16.05 0.73 32.25
C ASP A 57 -16.74 -0.63 32.33
N SER A 58 -16.74 -1.25 33.53
CA SER A 58 -17.36 -2.56 33.75
C SER A 58 -18.89 -2.57 33.64
N THR A 59 -19.55 -1.44 33.36
CA THR A 59 -20.99 -1.41 33.03
C THR A 59 -21.26 -1.56 31.54
N GLN A 60 -20.22 -1.60 30.71
CA GLN A 60 -20.31 -1.60 29.27
C GLN A 60 -19.50 -2.75 28.64
N THR A 61 -19.82 -3.01 27.37
CA THR A 61 -19.02 -3.87 26.49
C THR A 61 -18.41 -3.01 25.41
N THR A 62 -17.26 -3.42 24.90
CA THR A 62 -16.56 -2.77 23.79
C THR A 62 -16.18 -3.80 22.74
N CYS A 63 -15.87 -3.34 21.53
CA CYS A 63 -15.30 -4.22 20.51
C CYS A 63 -13.81 -4.38 20.79
N GLY A 64 -13.40 -5.58 21.15
CA GLY A 64 -12.02 -5.89 21.53
C GLY A 64 -11.26 -6.49 20.36
N GLN A 65 -10.11 -5.88 20.04
CA GLN A 65 -9.17 -6.46 19.10
C GLN A 65 -8.49 -7.68 19.76
N LEU A 66 -8.86 -8.88 19.33
CA LEU A 66 -8.36 -10.14 19.91
C LEU A 66 -6.94 -10.49 19.48
N ILE A 67 -6.46 -9.87 18.40
CA ILE A 67 -5.13 -10.10 17.83
C ILE A 67 -4.37 -8.77 17.89
N ALA A 68 -3.22 -8.76 18.57
CA ALA A 68 -2.32 -7.61 18.49
C ALA A 68 -2.01 -7.38 17.00
N PRO A 69 -2.10 -6.13 16.52
CA PRO A 69 -1.84 -5.83 15.13
C PRO A 69 -0.44 -6.35 14.78
N LEU A 70 -0.35 -7.14 13.72
CA LEU A 70 0.94 -7.69 13.28
C LEU A 70 1.75 -6.55 12.65
N SER A 71 3.03 -6.78 12.39
CA SER A 71 3.75 -5.89 11.49
C SER A 71 3.19 -6.09 10.08
N GLU A 72 2.96 -5.00 9.35
CA GLU A 72 2.47 -5.04 7.98
C GLU A 72 3.38 -5.90 7.08
N ALA A 73 2.79 -6.77 6.27
CA ALA A 73 3.48 -7.47 5.20
C ALA A 73 3.00 -6.92 3.86
N CYS A 74 3.91 -6.81 2.88
CA CYS A 74 3.56 -6.33 1.55
C CYS A 74 2.82 -7.45 0.80
N ASN A 75 1.54 -7.63 1.08
CA ASN A 75 0.74 -8.74 0.60
C ASN A 75 -0.61 -8.30 0.00
N GLY A 76 -0.90 -7.00 0.00
CA GLY A 76 -2.15 -6.45 -0.51
C GLY A 76 -3.31 -6.53 0.47
N ALA A 77 -3.03 -6.74 1.75
CA ALA A 77 -4.00 -6.80 2.83
C ALA A 77 -3.50 -5.98 4.02
N ASP A 78 -4.44 -5.38 4.74
CA ASP A 78 -4.21 -4.70 6.02
C ASP A 78 -3.92 -5.79 7.07
N ASP A 79 -2.67 -5.91 7.53
CA ASP A 79 -2.23 -6.90 8.52
C ASP A 79 -2.10 -6.29 9.93
N ASP A 80 -1.90 -4.97 10.02
CA ASP A 80 -1.80 -4.21 11.27
C ASP A 80 -3.11 -3.50 11.69
N CYS A 81 -4.15 -3.59 10.86
CA CYS A 81 -5.49 -3.14 11.13
C CYS A 81 -5.60 -1.64 11.43
N ASP A 82 -4.72 -0.82 10.86
CA ASP A 82 -4.80 0.63 10.96
C ASP A 82 -5.78 1.27 9.95
N GLY A 83 -6.32 0.47 9.02
CA GLY A 83 -7.27 0.88 7.99
C GLY A 83 -6.62 1.29 6.67
N GLN A 84 -5.31 1.08 6.52
CA GLN A 84 -4.57 1.23 5.28
C GLN A 84 -4.00 -0.13 4.86
N VAL A 85 -3.54 -0.22 3.61
CA VAL A 85 -3.03 -1.49 3.05
C VAL A 85 -1.61 -1.25 2.58
N ASP A 86 -0.69 -2.08 3.05
CA ASP A 86 0.75 -2.06 2.76
C ASP A 86 1.36 -0.65 2.94
N GLU A 87 0.86 0.17 3.86
CA GLU A 87 1.26 1.56 4.08
C GLU A 87 2.70 1.69 4.58
N ASP A 88 3.15 0.74 5.39
CA ASP A 88 4.55 0.62 5.82
C ASP A 88 5.54 0.40 4.66
N PHE A 89 5.06 0.05 3.47
CA PHE A 89 5.88 -0.12 2.26
C PHE A 89 5.86 1.10 1.34
N LYS A 90 5.32 2.24 1.79
CA LYS A 90 5.28 3.53 1.09
C LYS A 90 6.19 4.56 1.77
N GLY A 91 6.60 5.60 1.04
CA GLY A 91 7.40 6.71 1.57
C GLY A 91 8.73 6.28 2.20
N ASP A 92 8.91 6.54 3.50
CA ASP A 92 10.16 6.24 4.21
C ASP A 92 10.39 4.72 4.41
N GLY A 93 9.34 3.89 4.29
CA GLY A 93 9.39 2.44 4.47
C GLY A 93 9.47 1.63 3.17
N GLY A 94 9.28 2.29 2.02
CA GLY A 94 9.37 1.68 0.69
C GLY A 94 8.78 2.57 -0.39
N HIS A 95 8.77 2.06 -1.62
CA HIS A 95 8.34 2.82 -2.79
C HIS A 95 7.05 2.27 -3.41
N LEU A 96 6.24 1.49 -2.66
CA LEU A 96 5.12 0.74 -3.21
C LEU A 96 4.14 1.64 -3.99
N GLY A 97 4.05 1.42 -5.29
CA GLY A 97 3.21 2.20 -6.21
C GLY A 97 3.91 3.40 -6.86
N GLU A 98 5.16 3.70 -6.52
CA GLU A 98 5.98 4.72 -7.19
C GLU A 98 6.57 4.17 -8.49
N ALA A 99 6.75 5.05 -9.48
CA ALA A 99 7.37 4.72 -10.74
C ALA A 99 8.86 4.37 -10.55
N CYS A 100 9.37 3.43 -11.34
CA CYS A 100 10.75 2.97 -11.30
C CYS A 100 11.20 2.52 -12.68
N ASP A 101 12.51 2.56 -12.92
CA ASP A 101 13.18 2.21 -14.19
C ASP A 101 13.59 0.73 -14.23
N GLY A 102 13.67 0.08 -13.07
CA GLY A 102 14.09 -1.32 -12.95
C GLY A 102 15.57 -1.55 -13.26
N ASP A 103 15.89 -2.74 -13.78
CA ASP A 103 17.27 -3.21 -13.98
C ASP A 103 17.47 -3.67 -15.44
N ASP A 104 17.27 -2.73 -16.36
CA ASP A 104 17.45 -2.87 -17.80
C ASP A 104 18.42 -1.80 -18.37
N SER A 105 18.40 -1.59 -19.68
CA SER A 105 19.42 -0.80 -20.39
C SER A 105 18.94 0.56 -20.89
N ASP A 106 17.64 0.79 -20.91
CA ASP A 106 17.00 2.10 -20.97
C ASP A 106 17.11 2.79 -19.59
N LEU A 107 16.86 4.10 -19.58
CA LEU A 107 16.78 4.95 -18.38
C LEU A 107 15.35 5.48 -18.19
N CYS A 108 14.41 4.71 -18.70
CA CYS A 108 13.02 5.05 -18.84
C CYS A 108 12.23 4.55 -17.64
N VAL A 109 11.67 5.48 -16.87
CA VAL A 109 10.89 5.14 -15.68
C VAL A 109 9.52 4.55 -16.06
N GLU A 110 9.49 3.26 -16.41
CA GLU A 110 8.32 2.58 -17.01
C GLU A 110 7.69 1.55 -16.09
N GLY A 111 8.49 1.01 -15.19
CA GLY A 111 8.10 0.17 -14.09
C GLY A 111 7.41 0.93 -12.95
N VAL A 112 6.88 0.13 -12.04
CA VAL A 112 6.31 0.54 -10.76
C VAL A 112 6.80 -0.43 -9.69
N TYR A 113 7.12 0.09 -8.51
CA TYR A 113 7.46 -0.76 -7.38
C TYR A 113 6.22 -1.53 -6.91
N ILE A 114 6.32 -2.85 -6.91
CA ILE A 114 5.31 -3.80 -6.44
C ILE A 114 5.82 -4.59 -5.24
N CYS A 115 4.94 -5.28 -4.52
CA CYS A 115 5.37 -6.21 -3.48
C CYS A 115 6.23 -7.34 -4.04
N ASN A 116 7.33 -7.64 -3.36
CA ASN A 116 8.19 -8.76 -3.71
C ASN A 116 7.54 -10.11 -3.33
N GLN A 117 8.05 -11.22 -3.85
CA GLN A 117 7.51 -12.56 -3.52
C GLN A 117 7.62 -12.93 -2.03
N GLY A 118 8.54 -12.30 -1.30
CA GLY A 118 8.73 -12.52 0.14
C GLY A 118 7.77 -11.73 1.03
N GLN A 119 6.94 -10.85 0.45
CA GLN A 119 6.00 -9.97 1.15
C GLN A 119 6.65 -9.10 2.25
N ASN A 120 7.95 -8.81 2.11
CA ASN A 120 8.72 -8.10 3.12
C ASN A 120 9.45 -6.88 2.56
N GLY A 121 9.02 -6.42 1.38
CA GLY A 121 9.59 -5.28 0.68
C GLY A 121 9.02 -5.17 -0.73
N THR A 122 9.50 -4.17 -1.46
CA THR A 122 9.10 -3.92 -2.84
C THR A 122 10.19 -4.35 -3.83
N VAL A 123 9.79 -4.53 -5.09
CA VAL A 123 10.67 -4.77 -6.24
C VAL A 123 10.13 -3.97 -7.42
N CYS A 124 11.01 -3.38 -8.23
CA CYS A 124 10.57 -2.76 -9.47
C CYS A 124 10.10 -3.85 -10.43
N ASN A 125 8.92 -3.68 -11.03
CA ASN A 125 8.42 -4.63 -12.02
C ASN A 125 8.85 -4.27 -13.45
N ASP A 126 9.81 -3.36 -13.61
CA ASP A 126 10.36 -3.11 -14.93
C ASP A 126 11.19 -4.29 -15.40
N LEU A 127 10.92 -4.70 -16.62
CA LEU A 127 11.50 -5.89 -17.24
C LEU A 127 11.77 -5.66 -18.73
N THR A 128 11.73 -4.40 -19.16
CA THR A 128 12.04 -4.02 -20.54
C THR A 128 13.54 -4.13 -20.80
N ASP A 129 13.94 -3.89 -22.04
CA ASP A 129 15.33 -3.82 -22.45
C ASP A 129 15.48 -2.74 -23.53
N GLY A 130 16.00 -1.58 -23.14
CA GLY A 130 16.27 -0.47 -24.04
C GLY A 130 17.32 -0.86 -25.06
N THR A 131 16.89 -1.16 -26.29
CA THR A 131 17.77 -1.81 -27.26
C THR A 131 18.21 -0.92 -28.41
N VAL A 132 17.55 0.21 -28.68
CA VAL A 132 17.87 1.10 -29.80
C VAL A 132 17.27 2.48 -29.60
N GLU A 133 18.12 3.49 -29.68
CA GLU A 133 17.75 4.90 -29.80
C GLU A 133 17.14 5.21 -31.17
N ALA A 134 16.02 5.92 -31.16
CA ALA A 134 15.21 6.12 -32.35
C ALA A 134 14.84 7.58 -32.48
N CYS A 135 15.17 8.18 -33.63
CA CYS A 135 14.79 9.56 -33.92
C CYS A 135 13.27 9.78 -33.95
N ASN A 136 12.72 10.21 -32.83
CA ASN A 136 11.30 10.31 -32.55
C ASN A 136 10.86 11.49 -31.62
N GLY A 137 11.73 12.36 -31.13
CA GLY A 137 11.39 13.46 -30.23
C GLY A 137 11.50 13.12 -28.72
N LEU A 138 11.82 11.88 -28.41
CA LEU A 138 11.98 11.32 -27.09
C LEU A 138 13.34 10.68 -26.99
N ASP A 139 13.56 10.27 -25.77
CA ASP A 139 14.78 9.72 -25.29
C ASP A 139 14.50 8.22 -25.21
N ASP A 140 14.61 7.50 -26.33
CA ASP A 140 14.06 6.14 -26.50
C ASP A 140 15.00 5.05 -25.98
N ASP A 141 16.26 5.40 -25.84
CA ASP A 141 17.21 4.78 -24.93
C ASP A 141 17.33 5.55 -23.60
N CYS A 142 16.50 6.57 -23.41
CA CYS A 142 16.50 7.53 -22.32
C CYS A 142 17.89 8.21 -22.05
N ASP A 143 18.69 8.50 -23.08
CA ASP A 143 19.98 9.24 -23.06
C ASP A 143 19.99 10.76 -22.73
N GLY A 144 18.86 11.34 -22.34
CA GLY A 144 18.58 12.75 -22.08
C GLY A 144 18.51 13.63 -23.32
N ALA A 145 18.76 13.06 -24.48
CA ALA A 145 18.62 13.72 -25.75
C ALA A 145 17.43 13.08 -26.45
N THR A 146 17.42 13.31 -27.74
CA THR A 146 16.24 13.21 -28.53
C THR A 146 16.81 13.14 -29.92
N ASP A 147 16.90 11.91 -30.43
CA ASP A 147 17.11 11.62 -31.84
C ASP A 147 18.55 11.76 -32.36
N GLU A 148 19.52 11.56 -31.49
CA GLU A 148 20.94 11.76 -31.73
C GLU A 148 21.63 10.58 -32.43
N ASP A 149 21.18 9.33 -32.23
CA ASP A 149 21.76 8.16 -32.92
C ASP A 149 21.34 8.04 -34.40
N TRP A 150 20.46 8.92 -34.88
CA TRP A 150 20.07 9.00 -36.28
C TRP A 150 21.08 9.77 -37.13
N THR A 151 22.19 9.11 -37.43
CA THR A 151 23.05 9.54 -38.53
C THR A 151 22.50 9.05 -39.86
N ILE A 152 22.24 9.98 -40.80
CA ILE A 152 21.72 9.70 -42.14
C ILE A 152 22.70 8.80 -42.92
N ALA A 153 22.60 7.48 -42.75
CA ALA A 153 23.52 6.51 -43.35
C ALA A 153 22.79 5.54 -44.29
N ASN A 154 21.88 6.05 -45.12
CA ASN A 154 21.45 5.39 -46.36
C ASN A 154 20.62 6.34 -47.24
N THR A 155 21.27 7.30 -47.89
CA THR A 155 21.03 7.60 -49.32
C THR A 155 22.29 8.27 -49.87
N GLU A 156 22.52 8.14 -51.17
CA GLU A 156 23.64 8.69 -51.95
C GLU A 156 23.76 10.24 -51.89
N TYR A 157 22.93 10.92 -51.09
CA TYR A 157 22.93 12.37 -50.89
C TYR A 157 22.88 12.68 -49.40
N ALA A 158 24.05 12.94 -48.83
CA ALA A 158 24.19 13.51 -47.50
C ALA A 158 23.69 14.96 -47.49
N GLY A 159 22.61 15.22 -46.74
CA GLY A 159 22.26 16.55 -46.24
C GLY A 159 20.75 16.77 -46.06
N PRO A 160 20.33 17.81 -45.29
CA PRO A 160 20.98 18.41 -44.12
C PRO A 160 20.60 17.65 -42.84
N TYR A 161 21.41 17.80 -41.80
CA TYR A 161 21.29 17.04 -40.55
C TYR A 161 20.31 17.70 -39.57
N LEU A 162 19.72 16.91 -38.67
CA LEU A 162 19.00 17.38 -37.50
C LEU A 162 19.95 18.27 -36.67
N GLY A 163 19.61 19.54 -36.46
CA GLY A 163 20.48 20.56 -35.86
C GLY A 163 21.19 21.50 -36.85
N ASP A 164 21.04 21.32 -38.17
CA ASP A 164 21.38 22.40 -39.09
C ASP A 164 20.34 23.52 -38.95
N ALA A 165 20.84 24.75 -38.80
CA ALA A 165 20.01 25.93 -38.71
C ALA A 165 19.00 25.96 -39.86
N CYS A 166 17.76 26.29 -39.50
CA CYS A 166 16.80 26.92 -40.39
C CYS A 166 17.42 28.17 -41.03
N ASP A 167 18.09 27.98 -42.16
CA ASP A 167 18.52 29.01 -43.10
C ASP A 167 18.12 28.50 -44.49
N GLY A 168 16.87 28.77 -44.84
CA GLY A 168 16.32 28.25 -46.10
C GLY A 168 14.97 28.76 -46.55
N THR A 169 14.31 29.72 -45.88
CA THR A 169 13.07 30.44 -46.28
C THR A 169 11.83 29.67 -46.75
N ASN A 170 11.87 28.36 -47.00
CA ASN A 170 10.72 27.51 -47.35
C ASN A 170 11.10 26.08 -46.90
N ASP A 171 10.41 25.32 -46.07
CA ASP A 171 8.98 25.24 -45.77
C ASP A 171 8.77 24.20 -44.65
N ALA A 172 7.64 24.33 -43.94
CA ALA A 172 6.91 23.33 -43.14
C ALA A 172 7.65 22.57 -42.00
N ASP A 173 8.01 23.31 -40.96
CA ASP A 173 8.41 22.80 -39.65
C ASP A 173 7.31 21.90 -39.01
N LEU A 174 7.74 20.77 -38.42
CA LEU A 174 6.89 19.88 -37.63
C LEU A 174 7.42 19.56 -36.22
N CYS A 175 8.55 20.10 -35.78
CA CYS A 175 9.02 19.87 -34.40
C CYS A 175 9.59 21.18 -33.83
N ALA A 176 8.72 21.88 -33.08
CA ALA A 176 9.00 23.19 -32.53
C ALA A 176 10.07 23.17 -31.43
N ASP A 177 10.92 24.20 -31.47
CA ASP A 177 11.90 24.60 -30.46
C ASP A 177 11.40 24.43 -29.02
N GLY A 178 12.28 23.88 -28.18
CA GLY A 178 12.07 23.64 -26.76
C GLY A 178 11.50 24.83 -25.99
N VAL A 179 10.60 24.52 -25.06
CA VAL A 179 10.05 25.49 -24.11
C VAL A 179 10.74 25.31 -22.76
N ILE A 180 11.09 26.45 -22.17
CA ILE A 180 11.51 26.67 -20.77
C ILE A 180 10.38 26.32 -19.81
#